data_AF-A0A7J9VGX1-F1
#
_entry.id   AF-A0A7J9VGX1-F1
#
_cell.length_a   1.000
_cell.length_b   1.000
_cell.length_c   1.000
_cell.angle_alpha   90.00
_cell.angle_beta   90.00
_cell.angle_gamma   90.00
#
_symmetry.space_group_name_H-M   'P 1'
#
loop_
_entity.id
_entity.type
_entity.pdbx_description
1 polymer ?
#
loop_
_entity_poly.entity_id
_entity_poly.type
_entity_poly.pdbx_seq_one_letter_code
_entity_poly.pdbx_strand_id
1 'polypeptide(L)'
;MLKAALVAGSVLGDLPREGLRIAAALAVLFLLPVLLVVIATAALVAMLLSGFPGFGGSDPPPVPPEHLGIMLEVSAETGVPWELLAAIASVESGFGANMATSSAGAIGYGQFLPPSWEAFGEGGDPYDYRDAIPAMARYLVAAGVATDVPNAVWAYNHSWEYVALVLGRASYYAAGGLVPTPTLEAPPALVPAGVPS
;
A
#
# COMPACT_ATOMS: atom_id res chain seq x y z
N MET A 1 -51.70 12.32 -58.13
CA MET A 1 -51.22 13.25 -57.09
C MET A 1 -50.88 12.59 -55.74
N LEU A 2 -51.32 11.35 -55.46
CA LEU A 2 -51.08 10.67 -54.17
C LEU A 2 -49.65 10.11 -53.97
N LYS A 3 -48.87 9.91 -55.04
CA LYS A 3 -47.48 9.38 -54.95
C LYS A 3 -46.43 10.41 -54.48
N ALA A 4 -46.67 11.71 -54.70
CA ALA A 4 -45.69 12.76 -54.32
C ALA A 4 -45.71 13.06 -52.81
N ALA A 5 -46.87 12.95 -52.15
CA ALA A 5 -47.00 13.19 -50.71
C ALA A 5 -46.33 12.10 -49.84
N LEU A 6 -46.27 10.86 -50.33
CA LEU A 6 -45.66 9.74 -49.60
C LEU A 6 -44.13 9.82 -49.57
N VAL A 7 -43.52 10.28 -50.68
CA VAL A 7 -42.06 10.47 -50.80
C VAL A 7 -41.60 11.70 -50.03
N ALA A 8 -42.41 12.77 -49.97
CA ALA A 8 -42.11 13.94 -49.16
C ALA A 8 -42.15 13.62 -47.64
N GLY A 9 -43.07 12.74 -47.21
CA GLY A 9 -43.17 12.29 -45.82
C GLY A 9 -41.99 11.41 -45.35
N SER A 10 -41.42 10.59 -46.23
CA SER A 10 -40.24 9.78 -45.89
C SER A 10 -38.96 10.62 -45.81
N VAL A 11 -38.78 11.58 -46.73
CA VAL A 11 -37.61 12.46 -46.73
C VAL A 11 -37.59 13.40 -45.52
N LEU A 12 -38.75 13.92 -45.09
CA LEU A 12 -38.82 14.75 -43.86
C LEU A 12 -38.74 13.92 -42.56
N GLY A 13 -39.19 12.66 -42.57
CA GLY A 13 -39.20 11.78 -41.41
C GLY A 13 -37.81 11.26 -40.99
N ASP A 14 -36.83 11.31 -41.90
CA ASP A 14 -35.46 10.83 -41.66
C ASP A 14 -34.49 11.94 -41.22
N LEU A 15 -34.82 13.22 -41.46
CA LEU A 15 -34.03 14.38 -41.02
C LEU A 15 -33.63 14.39 -39.53
N PRO A 16 -34.52 14.06 -38.56
CA PRO A 16 -34.13 14.03 -37.14
C PRO A 16 -33.21 12.85 -36.82
N ARG A 17 -33.36 11.71 -37.53
CA ARG A 17 -32.50 10.54 -37.35
C ARG A 17 -31.11 10.77 -37.95
N GLU A 18 -31.05 11.43 -39.11
CA GLU A 18 -29.79 11.83 -39.76
C GLU A 18 -29.06 12.91 -38.96
N GLY A 19 -29.79 13.91 -38.45
CA GLY A 19 -29.24 14.93 -37.56
C GLY A 19 -28.64 14.33 -36.28
N LEU A 20 -29.32 13.36 -35.67
CA LEU A 20 -28.81 12.64 -34.49
C LEU A 20 -27.56 11.81 -34.81
N ARG A 21 -27.51 11.16 -35.98
CA ARG A 21 -26.33 10.39 -36.42
C ARG A 21 -25.12 11.28 -36.65
N ILE A 22 -25.30 12.44 -37.27
CA ILE A 22 -24.23 13.42 -37.50
C ILE A 22 -23.76 14.01 -36.18
N ALA A 23 -24.68 14.38 -35.29
CA ALA A 23 -24.34 14.88 -33.95
C ALA A 23 -23.58 13.84 -33.13
N ALA A 24 -23.99 12.56 -33.18
CA ALA A 24 -23.28 11.47 -32.52
C ALA A 24 -21.89 11.24 -33.14
N ALA A 25 -21.77 11.27 -34.47
CA ALA A 25 -20.48 11.11 -35.16
C ALA A 25 -19.50 12.24 -34.79
N LEU A 26 -19.99 13.48 -34.69
CA LEU A 26 -19.19 14.62 -34.25
C LEU A 26 -18.83 14.51 -32.76
N ALA A 27 -19.78 14.12 -31.90
CA ALA A 27 -19.50 13.89 -30.49
C ALA A 27 -18.42 12.82 -30.30
N VAL A 28 -18.47 11.71 -31.04
CA VAL A 28 -17.40 10.69 -31.03
C VAL A 28 -16.08 11.27 -31.55
N LEU A 29 -16.10 11.98 -32.68
CA LEU A 29 -14.90 12.58 -33.27
C LEU A 29 -14.16 13.53 -32.32
N PHE A 30 -14.89 14.27 -31.48
CA PHE A 30 -14.30 15.21 -30.53
C PHE A 30 -14.05 14.63 -29.14
N LEU A 31 -14.96 13.79 -28.62
CA LEU A 31 -14.84 13.24 -27.26
C LEU A 31 -13.87 12.06 -27.19
N LEU A 32 -13.80 11.22 -28.23
CA LEU A 32 -12.90 10.08 -28.25
C LEU A 32 -11.43 10.47 -28.14
N PRO A 33 -10.88 11.42 -28.93
CA PRO A 33 -9.47 11.81 -28.78
C PRO A 33 -9.19 12.48 -27.44
N VAL A 34 -10.13 13.27 -26.90
CA VAL A 34 -10.00 13.86 -25.56
C VAL A 34 -9.95 12.78 -24.48
N LEU A 35 -10.84 11.79 -24.56
CA LEU A 35 -10.85 10.64 -23.65
C LEU A 35 -9.55 9.85 -23.74
N LEU A 36 -9.04 9.60 -24.96
CA LEU A 36 -7.76 8.91 -25.15
C LEU A 36 -6.59 9.69 -24.57
N VAL A 37 -6.57 11.02 -24.71
CA VAL A 37 -5.53 11.87 -24.08
C VAL A 37 -5.63 11.82 -22.55
N VAL A 38 -6.83 11.88 -21.98
CA VAL A 38 -7.02 11.76 -20.52
C VAL A 38 -6.52 10.40 -20.02
N ILE A 39 -6.88 9.30 -20.69
CA ILE A 39 -6.43 7.95 -20.35
C ILE A 39 -4.91 7.83 -20.48
N ALA A 40 -4.33 8.32 -21.58
CA ALA A 40 -2.88 8.28 -21.81
C ALA A 40 -2.13 9.11 -20.76
N THR A 41 -2.67 10.26 -20.37
CA THR A 41 -2.08 11.12 -19.34
C THR A 41 -2.16 10.45 -17.97
N ALA A 42 -3.31 9.87 -17.61
CA ALA A 42 -3.47 9.13 -16.36
C ALA A 42 -2.54 7.89 -16.30
N ALA A 43 -2.43 7.15 -17.40
CA ALA A 43 -1.51 6.01 -17.50
C ALA A 43 -0.04 6.43 -17.40
N LEU A 44 0.34 7.55 -18.02
CA LEU A 44 1.69 8.10 -17.91
C LEU A 44 1.99 8.56 -16.49
N VAL A 45 1.06 9.25 -15.83
CA VAL A 45 1.19 9.65 -14.42
C VAL A 45 1.33 8.41 -13.53
N ALA A 46 0.48 7.40 -13.70
CA ALA A 46 0.58 6.15 -12.95
C ALA A 46 1.92 5.43 -13.19
N MET A 47 2.41 5.40 -14.44
CA MET A 47 3.70 4.80 -14.79
C MET A 47 4.87 5.58 -14.17
N LEU A 48 4.86 6.91 -14.22
CA LEU A 48 5.87 7.71 -13.51
C LEU A 48 5.80 7.47 -12.01
N LEU A 49 4.61 7.51 -11.41
CA LEU A 49 4.41 7.27 -9.97
C LEU A 49 4.84 5.87 -9.53
N SER A 50 4.66 4.85 -10.38
CA SER A 50 5.06 3.47 -10.08
C SER A 50 6.57 3.28 -9.89
N GLY A 51 7.39 4.17 -10.46
CA GLY A 51 8.84 4.19 -10.25
C GLY A 51 9.28 4.90 -8.97
N PHE A 52 8.37 5.59 -8.27
CA PHE A 52 8.67 6.23 -6.99
C PHE A 52 8.46 5.25 -5.83
N PRO A 53 9.43 5.13 -4.90
CA PRO A 53 9.24 4.36 -3.66
C PRO A 53 7.97 4.81 -2.94
N GLY A 54 7.05 3.88 -2.69
CA GLY A 54 5.76 4.14 -2.03
C GLY A 54 4.53 4.20 -2.95
N PHE A 55 4.70 4.18 -4.28
CA PHE A 55 3.57 4.23 -5.25
C PHE A 55 3.53 3.08 -6.27
N GLY A 56 4.45 2.11 -6.22
CA GLY A 56 4.46 0.99 -7.17
C GLY A 56 5.47 -0.14 -6.91
N GLY A 57 5.68 -0.51 -5.65
CA GLY A 57 6.40 -1.75 -5.31
C GLY A 57 5.48 -2.97 -5.30
N SER A 58 6.05 -4.18 -5.33
CA SER A 58 5.32 -5.36 -4.84
C SER A 58 4.79 -5.08 -3.44
N ASP A 59 3.58 -5.57 -3.15
CA ASP A 59 2.96 -5.42 -1.83
C ASP A 59 3.98 -5.76 -0.73
N PRO A 60 4.03 -4.97 0.36
CA PRO A 60 4.96 -5.28 1.45
C PRO A 60 4.58 -6.64 2.06
N PRO A 61 5.55 -7.34 2.68
CA PRO A 61 5.26 -8.63 3.29
C PRO A 61 4.11 -8.53 4.31
N PRO A 62 3.31 -9.59 4.49
CA PRO A 62 2.29 -9.61 5.53
C PRO A 62 2.96 -9.53 6.91
N VAL A 63 2.29 -8.87 7.86
CA VAL A 63 2.79 -8.75 9.24
C VAL A 63 2.74 -10.13 9.92
N PRO A 64 3.85 -10.66 10.47
CA PRO A 64 3.81 -11.88 11.28
C PRO A 64 2.87 -11.71 12.49
N PRO A 65 1.95 -12.65 12.75
CA PRO A 65 0.99 -12.51 13.86
C PRO A 65 1.64 -12.26 15.22
N GLU A 66 2.79 -12.87 15.48
CA GLU A 66 3.57 -12.70 16.68
C GLU A 66 4.15 -11.28 16.84
N HIS A 67 4.48 -10.60 15.73
CA HIS A 67 4.94 -9.21 15.76
C HIS A 67 3.76 -8.25 15.91
N LEU A 68 2.63 -8.54 15.26
CA LEU A 68 1.41 -7.73 15.37
C LEU A 68 0.95 -7.60 16.82
N GLY A 69 0.98 -8.69 17.60
CA GLY A 69 0.62 -8.64 19.02
C GLY A 69 1.42 -7.61 19.81
N ILE A 70 2.73 -7.56 19.61
CA ILE A 70 3.63 -6.59 20.28
C ILE A 70 3.42 -5.19 19.74
N MET A 71 3.24 -5.03 18.43
CA MET A 71 2.99 -3.72 17.84
C MET A 71 1.71 -3.10 18.39
N LEU A 72 0.65 -3.89 18.59
CA LEU A 72 -0.60 -3.43 19.20
C LEU A 72 -0.42 -3.03 20.68
N GLU A 73 0.31 -3.84 21.45
CA GLU A 73 0.64 -3.54 22.86
C GLU A 73 1.43 -2.23 22.98
N VAL A 74 2.55 -2.13 22.26
CA VAL A 74 3.40 -0.92 22.21
C VAL A 74 2.62 0.29 21.70
N SER A 75 1.73 0.10 20.72
CA SER A 75 0.86 1.17 20.20
C SER A 75 -0.07 1.70 21.28
N ALA A 76 -0.69 0.81 22.06
CA ALA A 76 -1.57 1.19 23.15
C ALA A 76 -0.83 1.97 24.26
N GLU A 77 0.43 1.61 24.54
CA GLU A 77 1.24 2.26 25.57
C GLU A 77 1.82 3.61 25.15
N THR A 78 2.26 3.71 23.90
CA THR A 78 3.05 4.87 23.42
C THR A 78 2.25 5.85 22.57
N GLY A 79 1.10 5.42 22.05
CA GLY A 79 0.33 6.17 21.05
C GLY A 79 0.93 6.15 19.64
N VAL A 80 2.04 5.45 19.41
CA VAL A 80 2.58 5.27 18.05
C VAL A 80 1.68 4.31 17.29
N PRO A 81 1.16 4.64 16.09
CA PRO A 81 0.30 3.73 15.33
C PRO A 81 1.02 2.40 15.03
N TRP A 82 0.36 1.26 15.28
CA TRP A 82 0.96 -0.05 15.03
C TRP A 82 1.29 -0.25 13.54
N GLU A 83 0.52 0.36 12.64
CA GLU A 83 0.75 0.34 11.20
C GLU A 83 2.06 1.02 10.81
N LEU A 84 2.43 2.08 11.54
CA LEU A 84 3.69 2.79 11.34
C LEU A 84 4.87 1.94 11.79
N LEU A 85 4.73 1.24 12.92
CA LEU A 85 5.73 0.27 13.40
C LEU A 85 5.90 -0.88 12.41
N ALA A 86 4.79 -1.43 11.90
CA ALA A 86 4.80 -2.47 10.87
C ALA A 86 5.46 -1.98 9.58
N ALA A 87 5.14 -0.76 9.14
CA ALA A 87 5.73 -0.15 7.96
C ALA A 87 7.25 -0.04 8.08
N ILE A 88 7.77 0.52 9.17
CA ILE A 88 9.22 0.65 9.38
C ILE A 88 9.86 -0.75 9.47
N ALA A 89 9.32 -1.67 10.27
CA ALA A 89 9.85 -3.03 10.39
C ALA A 89 9.92 -3.78 9.05
N SER A 90 8.93 -3.58 8.18
CA SER A 90 8.91 -4.15 6.84
C SER A 90 9.99 -3.56 5.92
N VAL A 91 10.34 -2.28 6.09
CA VAL A 91 11.35 -1.59 5.28
C VAL A 91 12.75 -1.95 5.77
N GLU A 92 12.95 -1.95 7.09
CA GLU A 92 14.28 -2.12 7.68
C GLU A 92 14.81 -3.55 7.52
N SER A 93 13.98 -4.55 7.81
CA SER A 93 14.44 -5.95 7.80
C SER A 93 13.48 -6.93 7.15
N GLY A 94 12.32 -6.46 6.66
CA GLY A 94 11.25 -7.35 6.20
C GLY A 94 10.74 -8.23 7.33
N PHE A 95 10.50 -7.63 8.51
CA PHE A 95 10.16 -8.34 9.74
C PHE A 95 11.21 -9.38 10.18
N GLY A 96 12.50 -9.03 10.07
CA GLY A 96 13.60 -9.89 10.49
C GLY A 96 14.12 -10.86 9.42
N ALA A 97 13.56 -10.86 8.20
CA ALA A 97 14.03 -11.69 7.10
C ALA A 97 15.47 -11.35 6.66
N ASN A 98 15.88 -10.08 6.79
CA ASN A 98 17.25 -9.65 6.57
C ASN A 98 17.68 -8.62 7.63
N MET A 99 18.47 -9.05 8.61
CA MET A 99 19.02 -8.19 9.67
C MET A 99 20.54 -8.02 9.54
N ALA A 100 21.08 -8.21 8.33
CA ALA A 100 22.50 -8.04 8.10
C ALA A 100 22.91 -6.59 8.37
N THR A 101 24.06 -6.41 9.01
CA THR A 101 24.59 -5.08 9.29
C THR A 101 24.75 -4.29 7.99
N SER A 102 24.19 -3.08 7.94
CA SER A 102 24.26 -2.25 6.74
C SER A 102 25.67 -1.69 6.53
N SER A 103 25.93 -1.15 5.34
CA SER A 103 27.19 -0.43 5.06
C SER A 103 27.41 0.79 5.96
N ALA A 104 26.33 1.38 6.50
CA ALA A 104 26.38 2.47 7.46
C ALA A 104 26.53 1.98 8.91
N GLY A 105 26.58 0.67 9.14
CA GLY A 105 26.71 0.06 10.47
C GLY A 105 25.38 -0.12 11.21
N ALA A 106 24.24 0.03 10.54
CA ALA A 106 22.93 -0.21 11.14
C ALA A 106 22.73 -1.69 11.46
N ILE A 107 22.14 -2.02 12.61
CA ILE A 107 22.03 -3.38 13.14
C ILE A 107 20.59 -3.78 13.46
N GLY A 108 20.33 -5.08 13.33
CA GLY A 108 19.16 -5.73 13.94
C GLY A 108 17.83 -5.48 13.24
N TYR A 109 16.76 -5.86 13.93
CA TYR A 109 15.40 -5.88 13.41
C TYR A 109 14.93 -4.51 12.91
N GLY A 110 15.24 -3.45 13.66
CA GLY A 110 14.89 -2.07 13.32
C GLY A 110 16.00 -1.29 12.60
N GLN A 111 17.10 -1.96 12.21
CA GLN A 111 18.29 -1.36 11.58
C GLN A 111 18.73 -0.06 12.27
N PHE A 112 18.95 -0.13 13.58
CA PHE A 112 19.43 1.01 14.36
C PHE A 112 20.91 1.26 14.11
N LEU A 113 21.32 2.52 14.01
CA LEU A 113 22.73 2.84 14.25
C LEU A 113 23.09 2.54 15.71
N PRO A 114 24.31 2.07 16.03
CA PRO A 114 24.69 1.69 17.39
C PRO A 114 24.41 2.77 18.46
N PRO A 115 24.66 4.09 18.22
CA PRO A 115 24.31 5.13 19.20
C PRO A 115 22.80 5.26 19.44
N SER A 116 21.99 5.06 18.40
CA SER A 116 20.53 5.05 18.55
C SER A 116 20.07 3.82 19.34
N TRP A 117 20.67 2.66 19.10
CA TRP A 117 20.39 1.47 19.90
C TRP A 117 20.78 1.66 21.37
N GLU A 118 21.92 2.27 21.65
CA GLU A 118 22.34 2.60 23.02
C GLU A 118 21.32 3.52 23.72
N ALA A 119 20.78 4.51 23.00
CA ALA A 119 19.81 5.45 23.56
C ALA A 119 18.41 4.85 23.77
N PHE A 120 17.96 3.96 22.87
CA PHE A 120 16.56 3.52 22.83
C PHE A 120 16.36 2.03 23.05
N GLY A 121 17.41 1.20 23.04
CA GLY A 121 17.33 -0.25 23.15
C GLY A 121 17.14 -0.78 24.58
N GLU A 122 17.35 0.06 25.60
CA GLU A 122 17.19 -0.29 27.04
C GLU A 122 17.93 -1.56 27.49
N GLY A 123 19.04 -1.88 26.81
CA GLY A 123 19.86 -3.07 27.11
C GLY A 123 19.29 -4.39 26.58
N GLY A 124 18.25 -4.36 25.75
CA GLY A 124 17.73 -5.53 25.04
C GLY A 124 18.62 -6.00 23.89
N ASP A 125 18.12 -6.97 23.12
CA ASP A 125 18.76 -7.51 21.92
C ASP A 125 18.25 -6.80 20.64
N PRO A 126 19.11 -6.12 19.86
CA PRO A 126 18.68 -5.45 18.62
C PRO A 126 18.15 -6.42 17.56
N TYR A 127 18.47 -7.72 17.67
CA TYR A 127 18.02 -8.76 16.74
C TYR A 127 16.73 -9.46 17.19
N ASP A 128 16.22 -9.17 18.39
CA ASP A 128 14.91 -9.64 18.84
C ASP A 128 13.85 -8.57 18.58
N TYR A 129 12.79 -8.93 17.85
CA TYR A 129 11.67 -8.03 17.59
C TYR A 129 10.96 -7.58 18.87
N ARG A 130 11.01 -8.39 19.93
CA ARG A 130 10.41 -8.10 21.24
C ARG A 130 11.07 -6.90 21.92
N ASP A 131 12.36 -6.70 21.68
CA ASP A 131 13.12 -5.58 22.21
C ASP A 131 13.20 -4.42 21.21
N ALA A 132 13.32 -4.74 19.92
CA ALA A 132 13.46 -3.74 18.87
C ALA A 132 12.17 -2.94 18.61
N ILE A 133 10.99 -3.55 18.63
CA ILE A 133 9.72 -2.83 18.37
C ILE A 133 9.46 -1.75 19.44
N PRO A 134 9.58 -2.03 20.75
CA PRO A 134 9.53 -0.99 21.78
C PRO A 134 10.58 0.10 21.58
N ALA A 135 11.82 -0.27 21.20
CA ALA A 135 12.88 0.70 20.92
C ALA A 135 12.53 1.62 19.74
N MET A 136 11.93 1.08 18.67
CA MET A 136 11.43 1.85 17.53
C MET A 136 10.37 2.86 17.96
N ALA A 137 9.42 2.44 18.80
CA ALA A 137 8.40 3.33 19.32
C ALA A 137 8.99 4.45 20.18
N ARG A 138 9.92 4.13 21.10
CA ARG A 138 10.63 5.12 21.92
C ARG A 138 11.36 6.16 21.06
N TYR A 139 12.05 5.71 20.01
CA TYR A 139 12.70 6.60 19.05
C TYR A 139 11.67 7.56 18.43
N LEU A 140 10.57 7.03 17.88
CA LEU A 140 9.55 7.84 17.20
C LEU A 140 8.86 8.83 18.14
N VAL A 141 8.60 8.42 19.39
CA VAL A 141 8.08 9.32 20.44
C VAL A 141 9.06 10.45 20.70
N ALA A 142 10.35 10.16 20.88
CA ALA A 142 11.38 11.17 21.06
C ALA A 142 11.52 12.11 19.85
N ALA A 143 11.25 11.60 18.64
CA ALA A 143 11.24 12.35 17.39
C ALA A 143 9.95 13.16 17.16
N GLY A 144 8.97 13.11 18.06
CA GLY A 144 7.76 13.93 17.99
C GLY A 144 6.65 13.37 17.11
N VAL A 145 6.57 12.05 16.95
CA VAL A 145 5.57 11.37 16.10
C VAL A 145 4.11 11.73 16.44
N ALA A 146 3.83 12.09 17.70
CA ALA A 146 2.50 12.50 18.15
C ALA A 146 2.02 13.81 17.50
N THR A 147 2.95 14.66 17.05
CA THR A 147 2.64 15.97 16.45
C THR A 147 2.96 16.04 14.96
N ASP A 148 4.01 15.35 14.51
CA ASP A 148 4.49 15.38 13.13
C ASP A 148 5.04 14.02 12.74
N VAL A 149 4.15 13.16 12.23
CA VAL A 149 4.52 11.80 11.80
C VAL A 149 5.57 11.84 10.67
N PRO A 150 5.40 12.61 9.56
CA PRO A 150 6.41 12.65 8.51
C PRO A 150 7.79 13.07 9.01
N ASN A 151 7.88 14.09 9.87
CA ASN A 151 9.16 14.55 10.40
C ASN A 151 9.79 13.54 11.37
N ALA A 152 8.99 12.84 12.18
CA ALA A 152 9.50 11.77 13.05
C ALA A 152 10.07 10.59 12.24
N VAL A 153 9.44 10.23 11.13
CA VAL A 153 9.94 9.21 10.20
C VAL A 153 11.21 9.71 9.48
N TRP A 154 11.26 10.99 9.11
CA TRP A 154 12.46 11.60 8.54
C TRP A 154 13.64 11.61 9.51
N ALA A 155 13.39 11.83 10.81
CA ALA A 155 14.43 11.75 11.83
C ALA A 155 15.01 10.33 11.90
N TYR A 156 14.14 9.31 11.82
CA TYR A 156 14.54 7.90 11.79
C TYR A 156 15.46 7.60 10.61
N ASN A 157 15.09 8.07 9.41
CA ASN A 157 15.91 7.98 8.21
C ASN A 157 15.75 9.24 7.35
N HIS A 158 16.84 9.98 7.14
CA HIS A 158 16.88 11.33 6.58
C HIS A 158 16.64 11.37 5.05
N SER A 159 15.62 10.66 4.58
CA SER A 159 15.23 10.55 3.18
C SER A 159 13.71 10.74 3.05
N TRP A 160 13.30 11.73 2.25
CA TRP A 160 11.88 11.92 1.95
C TRP A 160 11.28 10.78 1.12
N GLU A 161 12.10 10.07 0.35
CA GLU A 161 11.67 8.85 -0.35
C GLU A 161 11.37 7.73 0.65
N TYR A 162 12.18 7.60 1.70
CA TYR A 162 11.91 6.67 2.80
C TYR A 162 10.62 7.04 3.54
N VAL A 163 10.41 8.33 3.82
CA VAL A 163 9.17 8.80 4.45
C VAL A 163 7.95 8.44 3.61
N ALA A 164 7.98 8.72 2.31
CA ALA A 164 6.88 8.38 1.40
C ALA A 164 6.62 6.87 1.36
N LEU A 165 7.68 6.06 1.30
CA LEU A 165 7.59 4.59 1.32
C LEU A 165 6.94 4.08 2.62
N VAL A 166 7.40 4.56 3.78
CA VAL A 166 6.87 4.15 5.08
C VAL A 166 5.41 4.56 5.24
N LEU A 167 5.04 5.78 4.87
CA LEU A 167 3.64 6.24 4.97
C LEU A 167 2.71 5.48 4.00
N GLY A 168 3.21 5.15 2.81
CA GLY A 168 2.48 4.29 1.86
C GLY A 168 2.25 2.89 2.43
N ARG A 169 3.27 2.26 3.02
CA ARG A 169 3.14 0.94 3.67
C ARG A 169 2.27 0.98 4.92
N ALA A 170 2.33 2.03 5.72
CA ALA A 170 1.44 2.20 6.87
C ALA A 170 -0.02 2.25 6.42
N SER A 171 -0.31 2.97 5.33
CA SER A 171 -1.64 3.01 4.72
C SER A 171 -2.09 1.63 4.19
N TYR A 172 -1.16 0.87 3.61
CA TYR A 172 -1.42 -0.51 3.17
C TYR A 172 -1.79 -1.44 4.35
N TYR A 173 -1.05 -1.38 5.45
CA TYR A 173 -1.36 -2.18 6.64
C TYR A 173 -2.68 -1.78 7.29
N ALA A 174 -2.99 -0.47 7.34
CA ALA A 174 -4.29 0.04 7.80
C ALA A 174 -5.47 -0.49 6.97
N ALA A 175 -5.26 -0.70 5.66
CA ALA A 175 -6.27 -1.22 4.74
C ALA A 175 -6.49 -2.74 4.84
N GLY A 176 -5.80 -3.45 5.73
CA GLY A 176 -5.99 -4.89 5.96
C GLY A 176 -4.93 -5.79 5.33
N GLY A 177 -3.74 -5.26 5.00
CA GLY A 177 -2.56 -6.01 4.55
C GLY A 177 -1.94 -6.98 5.57
N LEU A 178 -2.77 -7.50 6.48
CA LEU A 178 -2.44 -8.28 7.68
C LEU A 178 -2.50 -9.79 7.48
N VAL A 179 -3.00 -10.27 6.33
CA VAL A 179 -3.35 -11.69 6.18
C VAL A 179 -2.80 -12.20 4.84
N PRO A 180 -1.87 -13.18 4.83
CA PRO A 180 -1.76 -14.05 3.66
C PRO A 180 -3.14 -14.68 3.51
N THR A 181 -3.83 -14.42 2.39
CA THR A 181 -5.06 -15.14 2.04
C THR A 181 -4.85 -16.59 2.44
N PRO A 182 -5.60 -17.16 3.40
CA PRO A 182 -5.50 -18.58 3.62
C PRO A 182 -5.82 -19.18 2.26
N THR A 183 -4.83 -19.80 1.61
CA THR A 183 -5.14 -20.87 0.67
C THR A 183 -6.10 -21.73 1.46
N LEU A 184 -7.34 -21.84 0.99
CA LEU A 184 -8.28 -22.80 1.49
C LEU A 184 -7.66 -24.18 1.21
N GLU A 185 -6.68 -24.58 2.01
CA GLU A 185 -6.33 -25.98 2.13
C GLU A 185 -7.61 -26.62 2.61
N ALA A 186 -8.18 -27.43 1.73
CA ALA A 186 -9.34 -28.24 2.01
C ALA A 186 -9.15 -28.89 3.39
N PRO A 187 -10.20 -28.92 4.23
CA PRO A 187 -10.09 -29.58 5.52
C PRO A 187 -9.51 -30.98 5.31
N PRO A 188 -8.59 -31.44 6.19
CA PRO A 188 -7.99 -32.75 6.04
C PRO A 188 -9.11 -33.77 5.87
N ALA A 189 -9.03 -34.54 4.78
CA ALA A 189 -10.03 -35.55 4.48
C ALA A 189 -10.21 -36.42 5.73
N LEU A 190 -11.45 -36.49 6.23
CA LEU A 190 -11.82 -37.36 7.33
C LEU A 190 -11.35 -38.77 6.99
N VAL A 191 -10.29 -39.23 7.65
CA VAL A 191 -9.89 -40.63 7.63
C VAL A 191 -11.05 -41.40 8.25
N PRO A 192 -11.75 -42.29 7.51
CA PRO A 192 -12.83 -43.05 8.09
C PRO A 192 -12.28 -43.90 9.22
N ALA A 193 -12.85 -43.73 10.42
CA ALA A 193 -12.51 -44.52 11.59
C ALA A 193 -12.64 -46.01 11.24
N GLY A 194 -11.53 -46.74 11.34
CA GLY A 194 -11.51 -48.18 11.14
C GLY A 194 -12.46 -48.84 12.14
N VAL A 195 -13.35 -49.69 11.63
CA VAL A 195 -14.19 -50.56 12.44
C VAL A 195 -13.28 -51.61 13.08
N PRO A 196 -13.22 -51.74 14.42
CA PRO A 196 -12.45 -52.79 15.05
C PRO A 196 -13.12 -54.15 14.81
N SER A 197 -12.34 -55.10 14.28
CA SER A 197 -12.62 -56.54 14.28
C SER A 197 -12.32 -57.19 15.61
#